data_AF-R7WEG2-F1
#
_entry.id   AF-R7WEG2-F1
#
_cell.length_a   1.000
_cell.length_b   1.000
_cell.length_c   1.000
_cell.angle_alpha   90.00
_cell.angle_beta   90.00
_cell.angle_gamma   90.00
#
_symmetry.space_group_name_H-M   'P 1'
#
loop_
_entity.id
_entity.type
_entity.pdbx_description
1 polymer ?
#
loop_
_entity_poly.entity_id
_entity_poly.type
_entity_poly.pdbx_seq_one_letter_code
_entity_poly.pdbx_strand_id
1 'polypeptide(L)'
;MADWSSLLLDLVHRIGHCLLDTSDVDDYMDMRAECHNWRSTMADPCSPGDGASDLPFRPRHWVILDEDYPKDDADGPRLFLNIRTGRYLRRRVPMLRDHVLVGAPDGLLVLRNRTRIRNMEPPFAIRVLLNPFTGFMLHFASPICECFDCRE
;
A
#
# COMPACT_ATOMS: atom_id res chain seq x y z
N MET A 1 -35.28 8.08 -0.14
CA MET A 1 -33.81 8.10 -0.32
C MET A 1 -33.33 6.72 0.07
N ALA A 2 -32.65 6.00 -0.82
CA ALA A 2 -32.19 4.64 -0.51
C ALA A 2 -31.07 4.72 0.53
N ASP A 3 -31.17 3.93 1.60
CA ASP A 3 -30.12 3.82 2.60
C ASP A 3 -29.04 2.86 2.10
N TRP A 4 -28.02 3.41 1.45
CA TRP A 4 -26.89 2.64 0.96
C TRP A 4 -26.04 2.04 2.08
N SER A 5 -26.17 2.55 3.32
CA SER A 5 -25.46 1.99 4.47
C SER A 5 -25.97 0.60 4.85
N SER A 6 -27.20 0.24 4.47
CA SER A 6 -27.82 -1.07 4.72
C SER A 6 -27.62 -2.09 3.58
N LEU A 7 -26.75 -1.79 2.60
CA LEU A 7 -26.45 -2.72 1.51
C LEU A 7 -25.82 -4.01 2.06
N LEU A 8 -26.16 -5.16 1.46
CA LEU A 8 -25.59 -6.46 1.85
C LEU A 8 -24.07 -6.46 1.68
N LEU A 9 -23.37 -7.13 2.60
CA LEU A 9 -21.91 -7.20 2.66
C LEU A 9 -21.30 -7.63 1.31
N ASP A 10 -21.82 -8.69 0.72
CA ASP A 10 -21.32 -9.26 -0.54
C ASP A 10 -21.44 -8.29 -1.71
N LEU A 11 -22.49 -7.44 -1.72
CA LEU A 11 -22.67 -6.41 -2.74
C LEU A 11 -21.65 -5.28 -2.56
N VAL A 12 -21.40 -4.85 -1.32
CA VAL A 12 -20.38 -3.83 -1.02
C VAL A 12 -19.00 -4.33 -1.43
N HIS A 13 -18.67 -5.59 -1.13
CA HIS A 13 -17.42 -6.22 -1.58
C HIS A 13 -17.30 -6.26 -3.08
N ARG A 14 -18.38 -6.67 -3.78
CA ARG A 14 -18.37 -6.76 -5.24
C ARG A 14 -18.23 -5.39 -5.91
N ILE A 15 -18.90 -4.35 -5.41
CA ILE A 15 -18.73 -2.98 -5.89
C ILE A 15 -17.28 -2.53 -5.65
N GLY A 16 -16.74 -2.80 -4.46
CA GLY A 16 -15.34 -2.49 -4.13
C GLY A 16 -14.37 -3.13 -5.11
N HIS A 17 -14.55 -4.43 -5.39
CA HIS A 17 -13.73 -5.14 -6.37
C HIS A 17 -13.88 -4.56 -7.78
N CYS A 18 -15.11 -4.26 -8.21
CA CYS A 18 -15.35 -3.63 -9.52
C CYS A 18 -14.67 -2.26 -9.64
N LEU A 19 -14.70 -1.42 -8.59
CA LEU A 19 -13.99 -0.14 -8.58
C LEU A 19 -12.47 -0.35 -8.67
N LEU A 20 -11.93 -1.35 -7.97
CA LEU A 20 -10.51 -1.69 -8.04
C LEU A 20 -10.09 -2.21 -9.42
N ASP A 21 -10.98 -2.93 -10.13
CA ASP A 21 -10.71 -3.47 -11.46
C ASP A 21 -10.81 -2.42 -12.57
N THR A 22 -11.75 -1.48 -12.44
CA THR A 22 -12.15 -0.58 -13.54
C THR A 22 -11.77 0.88 -13.33
N SER A 23 -11.45 1.27 -12.10
CA SER A 23 -11.12 2.66 -11.75
C SER A 23 -9.83 2.80 -10.96
N ASP A 24 -9.50 4.04 -10.60
CA ASP A 24 -8.37 4.37 -9.74
C ASP A 24 -8.69 4.10 -8.26
N VAL A 25 -7.65 4.06 -7.42
CA VAL A 25 -7.80 3.83 -5.96
C VAL A 25 -8.62 4.93 -5.31
N ASP A 26 -8.64 6.12 -5.92
CA ASP A 26 -9.32 7.32 -5.49
C ASP A 26 -10.80 7.00 -5.25
N ASP A 27 -11.44 6.36 -6.23
CA ASP A 27 -12.88 6.06 -6.17
C ASP A 27 -13.19 4.98 -5.14
N TYR A 28 -12.32 3.99 -5.02
CA TYR A 28 -12.41 2.99 -3.95
C TYR A 28 -12.24 3.62 -2.56
N MET A 29 -11.31 4.58 -2.42
CA MET A 29 -11.06 5.29 -1.18
C MET A 29 -12.18 6.25 -0.82
N ASP A 30 -12.74 6.96 -1.79
CA ASP A 30 -13.92 7.82 -1.65
C ASP A 30 -15.12 6.97 -1.20
N MET A 31 -15.35 5.81 -1.85
CA MET A 31 -16.39 4.86 -1.42
C MET A 31 -16.18 4.39 0.04
N ARG A 32 -14.93 4.13 0.44
CA ARG A 32 -14.58 3.73 1.81
C ARG A 32 -14.70 4.87 2.82
N ALA A 33 -14.76 6.12 2.35
CA ALA A 33 -14.96 7.29 3.18
C ALA A 33 -16.45 7.49 3.56
N GLU A 34 -17.38 7.05 2.72
CA GLU A 34 -18.82 7.32 2.83
C GLU A 34 -19.44 6.91 4.16
N CYS A 35 -19.29 5.64 4.59
CA CYS A 35 -19.85 5.19 5.86
C CYS A 35 -18.98 4.15 6.57
N HIS A 36 -19.16 4.04 7.89
CA HIS A 36 -18.42 3.09 8.71
C HIS A 36 -18.66 1.64 8.28
N ASN A 37 -19.91 1.28 7.93
CA ASN A 37 -20.26 -0.08 7.52
C ASN A 37 -19.48 -0.50 6.26
N TRP A 38 -19.39 0.37 5.27
CA TRP A 38 -18.63 0.14 4.05
C TRP A 38 -17.13 0.06 4.33
N ARG A 39 -16.62 0.94 5.19
CA ARG A 39 -15.22 0.95 5.62
C ARG A 39 -14.77 -0.34 6.30
N SER A 40 -15.61 -0.88 7.19
CA SER A 40 -15.34 -2.12 7.92
C SER A 40 -15.44 -3.34 7.02
N THR A 41 -16.42 -3.34 6.11
CA THR A 41 -16.61 -4.40 5.11
C THR A 41 -15.37 -4.54 4.23
N MET A 42 -14.85 -3.42 3.73
CA MET A 42 -13.70 -3.38 2.83
C MET A 42 -12.36 -3.29 3.56
N ALA A 43 -12.28 -3.69 4.82
CA ALA A 43 -11.05 -3.61 5.60
C ALA A 43 -9.97 -4.58 5.12
N ASP A 44 -10.37 -5.68 4.48
CA ASP A 44 -9.47 -6.69 3.93
C ASP A 44 -9.90 -7.07 2.51
N PRO A 45 -9.23 -6.53 1.47
CA PRO A 45 -9.47 -6.96 0.09
C PRO A 45 -8.84 -8.32 -0.23
N CYS A 46 -8.14 -8.97 0.71
CA CYS A 46 -7.43 -10.22 0.51
C CYS A 46 -7.98 -11.35 1.37
N SER A 47 -9.13 -11.89 0.97
CA SER A 47 -9.48 -13.25 1.39
C SER A 47 -8.42 -14.23 0.90
N PRO A 48 -7.86 -15.10 1.77
CA PRO A 48 -6.87 -16.10 1.38
C PRO A 48 -7.58 -17.23 0.62
N GLY A 49 -7.69 -17.09 -0.70
CA GLY A 49 -8.44 -18.03 -1.55
C GLY A 49 -7.68 -18.52 -2.77
N ASP A 50 -7.01 -17.63 -3.51
CA ASP A 50 -6.36 -18.02 -4.77
C ASP A 50 -4.91 -17.50 -4.83
N GLY A 51 -4.00 -18.42 -5.07
CA GLY A 51 -2.58 -18.24 -4.84
C GLY A 51 -1.96 -17.11 -5.65
N ALA A 52 -1.22 -16.23 -4.95
CA ALA A 52 -0.02 -15.46 -5.36
C ALA A 52 0.03 -14.74 -6.72
N SER A 53 -0.99 -14.83 -7.57
CA SER A 53 -0.92 -14.43 -8.98
C SER A 53 -1.48 -13.05 -9.21
N ASP A 54 -2.48 -12.65 -8.43
CA ASP A 54 -2.97 -11.29 -8.42
C ASP A 54 -2.68 -10.69 -7.05
N LEU A 55 -1.60 -9.91 -6.97
CA LEU A 55 -1.56 -8.83 -5.98
C LEU A 55 -2.81 -8.00 -6.28
N PRO A 56 -3.89 -8.08 -5.48
CA PRO A 56 -5.08 -7.36 -5.85
C PRO A 56 -4.69 -5.91 -5.70
N PHE A 57 -4.71 -5.22 -6.84
CA PHE A 57 -4.58 -3.80 -6.96
C PHE A 57 -3.15 -3.21 -6.92
N ARG A 58 -2.70 -2.67 -8.06
CA ARG A 58 -1.49 -1.85 -8.18
C ARG A 58 -1.88 -0.39 -8.43
N PRO A 59 -1.57 0.55 -7.52
CA PRO A 59 -1.88 1.96 -7.71
C PRO A 59 -0.88 2.62 -8.67
N ARG A 60 -0.85 2.19 -9.94
CA ARG A 60 0.18 2.53 -10.95
C ARG A 60 0.37 4.03 -11.19
N HIS A 61 -0.69 4.82 -10.98
CA HIS A 61 -0.66 6.26 -11.17
C HIS A 61 -0.35 7.03 -9.88
N TRP A 62 0.00 6.35 -8.80
CA TRP A 62 0.28 6.99 -7.52
C TRP A 62 1.77 6.99 -7.22
N VAL A 63 2.31 8.18 -7.00
CA VAL A 63 3.67 8.38 -6.53
C VAL A 63 3.63 8.89 -5.10
N ILE A 64 4.56 8.41 -4.27
CA ILE A 64 4.81 8.99 -2.96
C ILE A 64 5.68 10.22 -3.15
N LEU A 65 5.23 11.35 -2.62
CA LEU A 65 6.04 12.54 -2.50
C LEU A 65 6.82 12.41 -1.20
N ASP A 66 8.14 12.23 -1.32
CA ASP A 66 9.05 12.27 -0.19
C ASP A 66 9.17 13.74 0.22
N GLU A 67 8.25 14.22 1.05
CA GLU A 67 8.48 15.49 1.72
C GLU A 67 9.61 15.26 2.73
N ASP A 68 10.47 16.26 2.93
CA ASP A 68 11.56 16.26 3.92
C ASP A 68 10.99 16.18 5.36
N TYR A 69 10.30 15.08 5.67
CA TYR A 69 9.80 14.78 6.99
C TYR A 69 11.03 14.59 7.88
N PRO A 70 11.06 15.24 9.06
CA PRO A 70 12.11 14.99 10.03
C PRO A 70 12.28 13.48 10.21
N LYS A 71 13.52 12.97 10.25
CA LYS A 71 13.78 11.52 10.38
C LYS A 71 13.10 10.91 11.61
N ASP A 72 12.73 11.74 12.59
CA ASP A 72 11.99 11.38 13.79
C ASP A 72 10.47 11.25 13.59
N ASP A 73 9.91 11.74 12.48
CA ASP A 73 8.49 11.64 12.12
C ASP A 73 8.22 10.43 11.18
N ALA A 74 8.77 9.29 11.57
CA ALA A 74 8.56 8.01 10.89
C ALA A 74 7.07 7.60 10.89
N ASP A 75 6.26 8.17 11.79
CA ASP A 75 4.81 7.98 11.90
C ASP A 75 3.96 9.04 11.17
N GLY A 76 4.62 10.06 10.62
CA GLY A 76 3.96 11.14 9.90
C GLY A 76 3.16 10.63 8.70
N PRO A 77 2.05 11.29 8.37
CA PRO A 77 1.31 10.96 7.15
C PRO A 77 2.17 11.25 5.92
N ARG A 78 2.17 10.33 4.96
CA ARG A 78 2.82 10.48 3.65
C ARG A 78 1.86 11.09 2.65
N LEU A 79 2.39 11.91 1.75
CA LEU A 79 1.63 12.51 0.67
C LEU A 79 1.76 11.64 -0.58
N PHE A 80 0.62 11.25 -1.13
CA PHE A 80 0.54 10.51 -2.39
C PHE A 80 -0.05 11.44 -3.44
N LEU A 81 0.49 11.42 -4.65
CA LEU A 81 0.01 12.17 -5.80
C LEU A 81 -0.41 11.20 -6.90
N ASN A 82 -1.64 11.35 -7.38
CA ASN A 82 -2.10 10.70 -8.59
C ASN A 82 -1.58 11.49 -9.80
N ILE A 83 -0.61 10.96 -10.53
CA ILE A 83 0.01 11.65 -11.67
C ILE A 83 -0.93 11.78 -12.88
N ARG A 84 -2.01 11.00 -12.94
CA ARG A 84 -3.00 11.06 -14.02
C ARG A 84 -4.05 12.13 -13.77
N THR A 85 -4.50 12.28 -12.52
CA THR A 85 -5.60 13.19 -12.16
C THR A 85 -5.14 14.46 -11.44
N GLY A 86 -3.91 14.47 -10.93
CA GLY A 86 -3.38 15.55 -10.08
C GLY A 86 -3.95 15.56 -8.66
N ARG A 87 -4.80 14.59 -8.28
CA ARG A 87 -5.35 14.48 -6.92
C ARG A 87 -4.25 14.09 -5.94
N TYR A 88 -4.30 14.62 -4.72
CA TYR A 88 -3.40 14.26 -3.64
C TYR A 88 -4.14 13.58 -2.50
N LEU A 89 -3.47 12.65 -1.82
CA LEU A 89 -4.01 11.93 -0.67
C LEU A 89 -2.95 11.85 0.42
N ARG A 90 -3.30 12.35 1.61
CA ARG A 90 -2.42 12.33 2.78
C ARG A 90 -2.80 11.16 3.69
N ARG A 91 -1.87 10.22 3.91
CA ARG A 91 -2.17 8.96 4.61
C ARG A 91 -1.01 8.47 5.47
N ARG A 92 -1.31 7.99 6.67
CA ARG A 92 -0.31 7.32 7.53
C ARG A 92 0.05 5.94 6.97
N VAL A 93 1.34 5.63 7.00
CA VAL A 93 1.89 4.32 6.62
C VAL A 93 2.66 3.77 7.81
N PRO A 94 1.99 3.10 8.78
CA PRO A 94 2.59 2.71 10.06
C PRO A 94 3.84 1.82 9.92
N MET A 95 3.96 1.06 8.83
CA MET A 95 5.11 0.19 8.57
C MET A 95 6.44 0.94 8.45
N LEU A 96 6.41 2.23 8.11
CA LEU A 96 7.61 3.07 8.02
C LEU A 96 8.25 3.37 9.39
N ARG A 97 7.64 2.95 10.51
CA ARG A 97 8.24 2.98 11.85
C ARG A 97 9.38 1.97 12.02
N ASP A 98 9.21 0.78 11.47
CA ASP A 98 10.19 -0.32 11.62
C ASP A 98 10.88 -0.68 10.30
N HIS A 99 10.49 -0.05 9.20
CA HIS A 99 11.02 -0.31 7.86
C HIS A 99 11.54 0.95 7.18
N VAL A 100 12.46 0.74 6.24
CA VAL A 100 12.98 1.74 5.31
C VAL A 100 12.30 1.54 3.96
N LEU A 101 11.80 2.62 3.37
CA LEU A 101 11.32 2.62 1.99
C LEU A 101 12.50 2.43 1.04
N VAL A 102 12.42 1.44 0.16
CA VAL A 102 13.44 1.08 -0.83
C VAL A 102 13.06 1.61 -2.21
N GLY A 103 11.76 1.66 -2.49
CA GLY A 103 11.22 2.15 -3.75
C GLY A 103 9.70 2.03 -3.78
N ALA A 104 9.09 2.62 -4.80
CA ALA A 104 7.64 2.63 -4.98
C ALA A 104 7.20 2.16 -6.39
N PRO A 105 7.57 0.94 -6.84
CA PRO A 105 7.21 0.44 -8.17
C PRO A 105 5.70 0.28 -8.30
N ASP A 106 5.13 0.77 -9.42
CA ASP A 106 3.68 0.72 -9.69
C ASP A 106 2.82 1.28 -8.53
N GLY A 107 3.38 2.23 -7.76
CA GLY A 107 2.76 2.82 -6.56
C GLY A 107 2.70 1.91 -5.32
N LEU A 108 3.20 0.67 -5.41
CA LEU A 108 3.38 -0.22 -4.27
C LEU A 108 4.66 0.12 -3.54
N LEU A 109 4.65 0.13 -2.21
CA LEU A 109 5.82 0.45 -1.41
C LEU A 109 6.65 -0.80 -1.15
N VAL A 110 7.91 -0.81 -1.59
CA VAL A 110 8.88 -1.85 -1.23
C VAL A 110 9.60 -1.40 0.03
N LEU A 111 9.39 -2.13 1.12
CA LEU A 111 9.93 -1.83 2.44
C LEU A 111 10.97 -2.87 2.85
N ARG A 112 12.04 -2.44 3.51
CA ARG A 112 13.06 -3.30 4.13
C ARG A 112 13.07 -3.08 5.63
N ASN A 113 13.07 -4.13 6.43
CA ASN A 113 13.15 -4.00 7.90
C ASN A 113 14.42 -3.23 8.30
N ARG A 114 14.30 -2.26 9.23
CA ARG A 114 15.43 -1.49 9.79
C ARG A 114 16.34 -2.37 10.63
N THR A 115 15.77 -3.36 11.31
CA THR A 115 16.50 -4.27 12.18
C THR A 115 17.20 -5.31 11.30
N ARG A 116 18.53 -5.28 11.24
CA ARG A 116 19.30 -6.40 10.71
C ARG A 116 18.96 -7.62 11.56
N ILE A 117 18.37 -8.65 10.95
CA ILE A 117 18.25 -9.96 11.60
C ILE A 117 19.69 -10.44 11.80
N ARG A 118 20.21 -10.34 13.03
CA ARG A 118 21.62 -10.61 13.37
C ARG A 118 22.07 -12.05 13.03
N ASN A 119 21.12 -12.93 12.70
CA ASN A 119 21.34 -14.35 12.45
C ASN A 119 20.90 -14.80 11.03
N MET A 120 20.56 -13.87 10.13
CA MET A 120 20.32 -14.20 8.71
C MET A 120 21.66 -14.08 7.98
N GLU A 121 22.20 -15.19 7.49
CA GLU A 121 23.42 -15.19 6.68
C GLU A 121 23.23 -14.32 5.42
N PRO A 122 24.23 -13.52 5.02
CA PRO A 122 24.22 -12.86 3.71
C PRO A 122 24.02 -13.91 2.61
N PRO A 123 23.28 -13.64 1.52
CA PRO A 123 23.01 -12.30 0.98
C PRO A 123 21.52 -11.86 0.94
N PHE A 124 20.60 -12.42 1.75
CA PHE A 124 19.15 -12.15 1.59
C PHE A 124 18.57 -11.22 2.66
N ALA A 125 17.67 -10.32 2.25
CA ALA A 125 16.81 -9.53 3.14
C ALA A 125 15.33 -9.88 2.93
N ILE A 126 14.57 -9.90 4.02
CA ILE A 126 13.10 -9.92 3.95
C ILE A 126 12.64 -8.52 3.59
N ARG A 127 11.92 -8.43 2.47
CA ARG A 127 11.25 -7.22 2.00
C ARG A 127 9.75 -7.41 2.10
N VAL A 128 9.05 -6.30 2.25
CA VAL A 128 7.59 -6.25 2.25
C VAL A 128 7.15 -5.38 1.09
N LEU A 129 6.33 -5.93 0.21
CA LEU A 129 5.58 -5.17 -0.77
C LEU A 129 4.26 -4.78 -0.13
N LEU A 130 4.07 -3.48 0.09
CA LEU A 130 2.91 -2.92 0.76
C LEU A 130 2.08 -2.11 -0.22
N ASN A 131 0.78 -2.38 -0.28
CA ASN A 131 -0.17 -1.45 -0.87
C ASN A 131 -0.58 -0.40 0.19
N PRO A 132 -0.23 0.88 0.03
CA PRO A 132 -0.47 1.90 1.07
C PRO A 132 -1.95 2.23 1.27
N PHE A 133 -2.82 1.96 0.30
CA PHE A 133 -4.24 2.32 0.35
C PHE A 133 -5.13 1.20 0.87
N THR A 134 -4.82 -0.04 0.52
CA THR A 134 -5.55 -1.22 0.97
C THR A 134 -4.96 -1.81 2.26
N GLY A 135 -3.66 -1.65 2.48
CA GLY A 135 -2.95 -2.30 3.59
C GLY A 135 -2.47 -3.71 3.27
N PHE A 136 -2.68 -4.19 2.04
CA PHE A 136 -2.19 -5.49 1.61
C PHE A 136 -0.67 -5.57 1.72
N MET A 137 -0.17 -6.70 2.22
CA MET A 137 1.25 -6.96 2.42
C MET A 137 1.65 -8.30 1.83
N LEU A 138 2.72 -8.30 1.03
CA LEU A 138 3.39 -9.52 0.57
C LEU A 138 4.84 -9.51 1.05
N HIS A 139 5.24 -10.56 1.76
CA HIS A 139 6.61 -10.75 2.20
C HIS A 139 7.39 -11.57 1.16
N PHE A 140 8.60 -11.14 0.83
CA PHE A 140 9.47 -11.88 -0.07
C PHE A 140 10.94 -11.73 0.32
N ALA A 141 11.72 -12.79 0.11
CA ALA A 141 13.16 -12.74 0.23
C ALA A 141 13.76 -12.15 -1.06
N SER A 142 14.71 -11.24 -0.91
CA SER A 142 15.40 -10.62 -2.04
C SER A 142 16.88 -10.45 -1.71
N PRO A 143 17.79 -10.66 -2.68
CA PRO A 143 19.20 -10.37 -2.49
C PRO A 143 19.41 -8.90 -2.07
N ILE A 144 20.34 -8.69 -1.15
CA ILE A 144 20.82 -7.37 -0.78
C ILE A 144 21.88 -7.00 -1.83
N CYS A 145 21.49 -6.28 -2.88
CA CYS A 145 22.47 -5.58 -3.71
C CYS A 145 22.94 -4.36 -2.93
N GLU A 146 24.06 -4.49 -2.22
CA GLU A 146 24.85 -3.32 -1.83
C GLU A 146 25.49 -2.81 -3.12
N CYS A 147 24.87 -1.83 -3.79
CA CYS A 147 25.57 -1.07 -4.83
C CYS A 147 26.69 -0.28 -4.13
N PHE A 148 27.86 -0.90 -4.02
CA PHE A 148 29.10 -0.19 -3.84
C PHE A 148 29.52 0.36 -5.20
N ASP A 149 29.84 1.66 -5.21
CA ASP A 149 30.30 2.49 -6.33
C ASP A 149 29.30 2.81 -7.46
N CYS A 150 28.55 3.89 -7.25
CA CYS A 150 28.50 4.95 -8.27
C CYS A 150 29.39 6.10 -7.77
N ARG A 151 30.72 5.96 -7.89
CA ARG A 151 31.62 7.12 -7.87
C ARG A 151 31.75 7.61 -9.31
N GLU A 152 31.27 8.82 -9.54
CA GLU A 152 31.62 9.64 -10.71
C GLU A 152 33.12 9.94 -10.74
#